data_AF-A0ABC9P7Y0-F1
#
_entry.id   AF-A0ABC9P7Y0-F1
#
_cell.length_a   1.000
_cell.length_b   1.000
_cell.length_c   1.000
_cell.angle_alpha   90.00
_cell.angle_beta   90.00
_cell.angle_gamma   90.00
#
_symmetry.space_group_name_H-M   'P 1'
#
loop_
_entity.id
_entity.type
_entity.pdbx_description
1 polymer ?
#
loop_
_entity_poly.entity_id
_entity_poly.type
_entity_poly.pdbx_seq_one_letter_code
_entity_poly.pdbx_strand_id
1 'polypeptide(L)'
;YANFTSINDRNEKLKPLMTEECIKKNGIDVKTGVALVSVGKVTTIYKNDQNEYALLLDCEQNGTQTRVLLLAKVKNNKISEMTYNSVKQEY
;
A
#
# COMPACT_ATOMS: atom_id res chain seq x y z
N TYR A 1 2.08 -3.35 2.11
CA TYR A 1 2.67 -3.55 3.46
C TYR A 1 1.85 -2.72 4.43
N ALA A 2 0.96 -3.36 5.19
CA ALA A 2 -0.07 -2.68 5.99
C ALA A 2 0.33 -2.45 7.47
N ASN A 3 1.34 -3.17 7.93
CA ASN A 3 1.85 -3.14 9.31
C ASN A 3 3.17 -2.38 9.35
N PHE A 4 3.15 -1.12 9.78
CA PHE A 4 4.35 -0.27 9.80
C PHE A 4 4.30 0.70 10.97
N THR A 5 5.48 1.13 11.43
CA THR A 5 5.62 2.08 12.56
C THR A 5 5.83 3.52 12.12
N SER A 6 6.13 3.73 10.83
CA SER A 6 6.17 5.05 10.19
C SER A 6 6.01 4.89 8.67
N ILE A 7 5.72 5.99 7.98
CA ILE A 7 5.71 5.99 6.51
C ILE A 7 7.09 5.65 5.94
N ASN A 8 8.17 6.06 6.59
CA ASN A 8 9.53 5.72 6.14
C ASN A 8 9.82 4.22 6.30
N ASP A 9 9.44 3.60 7.43
CA ASP A 9 9.56 2.14 7.63
C ASP A 9 8.81 1.38 6.53
N ARG A 10 7.56 1.78 6.25
CA ARG A 10 6.77 1.22 5.15
C ARG A 10 7.49 1.35 3.81
N ASN A 11 8.03 2.52 3.50
CA ASN A 11 8.68 2.81 2.23
C ASN A 11 9.96 1.99 2.02
N GLU A 12 10.83 1.91 3.04
CA GLU A 12 12.04 1.09 3.01
C GLU A 12 11.73 -0.38 2.74
N LYS A 13 10.65 -0.91 3.33
CA LYS A 13 10.23 -2.31 3.11
C LYS A 13 9.59 -2.55 1.74
N LEU A 14 8.90 -1.56 1.18
CA LEU A 14 8.24 -1.66 -0.12
C LEU A 14 9.21 -1.47 -1.29
N LYS A 15 10.19 -0.59 -1.15
CA LYS A 15 11.17 -0.25 -2.18
C LYS A 15 11.79 -1.45 -2.92
N PRO A 16 12.28 -2.53 -2.28
CA PRO A 16 12.85 -3.67 -3.01
C PRO A 16 11.84 -4.44 -3.87
N LEU A 17 10.54 -4.30 -3.59
CA LEU A 17 9.46 -4.99 -4.29
C LEU A 17 8.93 -4.21 -5.50
N MET A 18 9.38 -2.97 -5.70
CA MET A 18 8.83 -2.04 -6.68
C MET A 18 9.81 -1.77 -7.83
N THR A 19 9.27 -1.37 -8.99
CA THR A 19 10.08 -0.79 -10.06
C THR A 19 10.49 0.64 -9.72
N GLU A 20 11.57 1.13 -10.31
CA GLU A 20 12.06 2.51 -10.11
C GLU A 20 11.01 3.56 -10.49
N GLU A 21 10.28 3.32 -11.59
CA GLU A 21 9.19 4.19 -12.03
C GLU A 21 8.08 4.27 -10.99
N CYS A 22 7.70 3.11 -10.40
CA CYS A 22 6.68 3.03 -9.38
C CYS A 22 7.10 3.76 -8.10
N ILE A 23 8.36 3.59 -7.69
CA ILE A 23 8.98 4.26 -6.54
C ILE A 23 8.89 5.78 -6.70
N LYS A 24 9.33 6.30 -7.87
CA LYS A 24 9.29 7.73 -8.18
C LYS A 24 7.86 8.28 -8.20
N LYS A 25 6.94 7.61 -8.90
CA LYS A 25 5.53 8.03 -9.03
C LYS A 25 4.80 8.14 -7.68
N ASN A 26 5.14 7.26 -6.74
CA ASN A 26 4.51 7.21 -5.42
C ASN A 26 5.30 7.97 -4.34
N GLY A 27 6.39 8.65 -4.69
CA GLY A 27 7.23 9.38 -3.73
C GLY A 27 7.85 8.49 -2.65
N ILE A 28 8.09 7.20 -2.93
CA ILE A 28 8.60 6.22 -1.96
C ILE A 28 10.01 6.60 -1.47
N ASP A 29 10.82 7.21 -2.34
CA ASP A 29 12.18 7.67 -2.03
C ASP A 29 12.23 8.98 -1.24
N VAL A 30 11.09 9.64 -1.01
CA VAL A 30 11.03 10.89 -0.26
C VAL A 30 10.85 10.56 1.21
N LYS A 31 11.84 10.94 2.03
CA LYS A 31 11.72 10.86 3.49
C LYS A 31 10.70 11.86 3.98
N THR A 32 9.82 11.42 4.88
CA THR A 32 8.81 12.26 5.52
C THR A 32 8.96 12.21 7.04
N GLY A 33 8.62 13.31 7.72
CA GLY A 33 8.55 13.38 9.19
C GLY A 33 7.25 12.81 9.77
N VAL A 34 6.34 12.31 8.93
CA VAL A 34 5.03 11.83 9.38
C VAL A 34 5.15 10.50 10.13
N ALA A 35 4.87 10.55 11.43
CA ALA A 35 4.67 9.39 12.29
C ALA A 35 3.25 8.84 12.10
N LEU A 36 3.09 7.95 11.11
CA LEU A 36 1.87 7.15 10.94
C LEU A 36 2.18 5.71 11.31
N VAL A 37 1.57 5.22 12.38
CA VAL A 37 1.60 3.81 12.76
C VAL A 37 0.34 3.17 12.17
N SER A 38 0.50 1.98 11.59
CA SER A 38 -0.59 1.21 11.00
C SER A 38 -0.46 -0.24 11.37
N VAL A 39 -1.56 -0.85 11.78
CA VAL A 39 -1.73 -2.30 11.85
C VAL A 39 -2.90 -2.65 10.96
N GLY A 40 -2.68 -3.47 9.94
CA GLY A 40 -3.71 -3.87 9.00
C GLY A 40 -3.67 -5.35 8.65
N LYS A 41 -4.83 -5.85 8.25
CA LYS A 41 -5.06 -7.21 7.82
C LYS A 41 -5.64 -7.19 6.41
N VAL A 42 -5.09 -8.03 5.55
CA VAL A 42 -5.70 -8.30 4.24
C VAL A 42 -6.98 -9.09 4.47
N THR A 43 -8.10 -8.54 4.04
CA THR A 43 -9.41 -9.20 4.16
C THR A 43 -9.73 -9.97 2.91
N THR A 44 -9.43 -9.40 1.74
CA THR A 44 -9.72 -10.01 0.44
C THR A 44 -8.62 -9.71 -0.56
N ILE A 45 -8.34 -10.67 -1.44
CA ILE A 45 -7.41 -10.53 -2.56
C ILE A 45 -8.17 -10.94 -3.83
N TYR A 46 -8.23 -10.03 -4.78
CA TYR A 46 -8.66 -10.30 -6.15
C TYR A 46 -7.47 -10.22 -7.08
N LYS A 47 -7.44 -11.09 -8.09
CA LYS A 47 -6.40 -11.14 -9.12
C LYS A 47 -7.08 -11.38 -10.48
N ASN A 48 -6.57 -10.73 -11.53
CA ASN A 48 -6.92 -11.05 -12.91
C ASN A 48 -5.76 -11.73 -13.67
N ASP A 49 -6.03 -12.14 -14.90
CA ASP A 49 -5.06 -12.81 -15.78
C ASP A 49 -3.90 -11.90 -16.24
N GLN A 50 -4.03 -10.59 -16.03
CA GLN A 50 -3.04 -9.58 -16.40
C GLN A 50 -2.07 -9.23 -15.25
N ASN A 51 -2.07 -10.02 -14.17
CA ASN A 51 -1.28 -9.78 -12.96
C ASN A 51 -1.58 -8.42 -12.31
N GLU A 52 -2.83 -8.01 -12.37
CA GLU A 52 -3.36 -6.91 -11.60
C GLU A 52 -4.11 -7.46 -10.39
N TYR A 53 -3.91 -6.78 -9.26
CA TYR A 53 -4.36 -7.20 -7.96
C TYR A 53 -5.18 -6.07 -7.32
N ALA A 54 -6.29 -6.44 -6.72
CA ALA A 54 -7.04 -5.57 -5.82
C ALA A 54 -7.07 -6.22 -4.44
N LEU A 55 -6.49 -5.55 -3.45
CA LEU A 55 -6.46 -6.00 -2.06
C LEU A 55 -7.33 -5.08 -1.24
N LEU A 56 -8.27 -5.67 -0.50
CA LEU A 56 -9.00 -4.98 0.56
C LEU A 56 -8.27 -5.22 1.87
N LEU A 57 -8.02 -4.14 2.60
CA LEU A 57 -7.38 -4.17 3.90
C LEU A 57 -8.24 -3.43 4.92
N ASP A 58 -8.37 -4.02 6.09
CA ASP A 58 -8.86 -3.31 7.27
C ASP A 58 -7.63 -2.92 8.08
N CYS A 59 -7.44 -1.61 8.32
CA CYS A 59 -6.29 -1.04 8.99
C CYS A 59 -6.74 -0.19 10.18
N GLU A 60 -6.00 -0.27 11.27
CA GLU A 60 -6.02 0.70 12.36
C GLU A 60 -4.81 1.62 12.20
N GLN A 61 -5.05 2.91 11.98
CA GLN A 61 -4.03 3.92 11.78
C GLN A 61 -4.14 4.97 12.89
N ASN A 62 -3.12 5.06 13.75
CA ASN A 62 -3.12 5.92 14.94
C ASN A 62 -4.45 5.85 15.75
N GLY A 63 -4.99 4.65 15.94
CA GLY A 63 -6.25 4.39 16.66
C GLY A 63 -7.53 4.59 15.85
N THR A 64 -7.45 5.02 14.59
CA THR A 64 -8.61 5.16 13.69
C THR A 64 -8.75 3.97 12.76
N GLN A 65 -9.91 3.34 12.74
CA GLN A 65 -10.23 2.29 11.78
C GLN A 65 -10.41 2.89 10.39
N THR A 66 -9.69 2.34 9.41
CA THR A 66 -9.71 2.77 8.01
C THR A 66 -9.69 1.53 7.12
N ARG A 67 -10.65 1.46 6.19
CA ARG A 67 -10.64 0.45 5.13
C ARG A 67 -9.86 1.00 3.94
N VAL A 68 -8.96 0.18 3.40
CA VAL A 68 -8.07 0.55 2.30
C VAL A 68 -8.27 -0.40 1.13
N LEU A 69 -8.42 0.16 -0.06
CA LEU A 69 -8.31 -0.56 -1.32
C LEU A 69 -6.92 -0.28 -1.92
N LEU A 70 -6.10 -1.32 -1.99
CA LEU A 70 -4.81 -1.30 -2.67
C LEU A 70 -4.97 -1.93 -4.05
N LEU A 71 -4.75 -1.14 -5.09
CA LEU A 71 -4.61 -1.63 -6.46
C LEU A 71 -3.13 -1.76 -6.77
N ALA A 72 -2.70 -2.88 -7.35
CA ALA A 72 -1.32 -3.10 -7.73
C ALA A 72 -1.21 -3.88 -9.05
N LYS A 73 -0.24 -3.51 -9.88
CA LYS A 73 0.14 -4.25 -11.09
C LYS A 73 1.54 -4.81 -10.94
N VAL A 74 1.72 -6.08 -11.29
CA VAL A 74 3.02 -6.75 -11.22
C VAL A 74 3.57 -7.00 -12.61
N LYS A 75 4.81 -6.56 -12.84
CA LYS A 75 5.59 -6.81 -14.07
C LYS A 75 6.98 -7.28 -13.68
N ASN A 76 7.46 -8.37 -14.28
CA ASN A 76 8.78 -8.95 -14.01
C ASN A 76 9.04 -9.18 -12.50
N ASN A 77 8.07 -9.74 -11.78
CA ASN A 77 8.10 -9.99 -10.34
C ASN A 77 8.26 -8.74 -9.45
N LYS A 78 8.02 -7.54 -9.99
CA LYS A 78 8.01 -6.27 -9.25
C LYS A 78 6.69 -5.54 -9.43
N ILE A 79 6.31 -4.75 -8.42
CA ILE A 79 5.17 -3.85 -8.48
C ILE A 79 5.52 -2.69 -9.41
N SER A 80 4.87 -2.63 -10.57
CA SER A 80 5.06 -1.57 -11.57
C SER A 80 4.12 -0.39 -11.36
N GLU A 81 2.92 -0.65 -10.84
CA GLU A 81 1.93 0.37 -10.53
C GLU A 81 1.27 0.05 -9.21
N MET A 82 0.97 1.07 -8.41
CA MET A 82 0.19 0.91 -7.20
C MET A 82 -0.62 2.16 -6.90
N THR A 83 -1.75 1.99 -6.23
CA THR A 83 -2.56 3.09 -5.70
C THR A 83 -3.21 2.65 -4.40
N TYR A 84 -3.16 3.51 -3.39
CA TYR A 84 -3.84 3.33 -2.11
C TYR A 84 -5.03 4.28 -2.02
N ASN A 85 -6.22 3.72 -1.86
CA ASN A 85 -7.45 4.49 -1.68
C ASN A 85 -8.07 4.16 -0.33
N SER A 86 -8.33 5.18 0.49
CA SER A 86 -9.16 5.02 1.69
C SER A 86 -10.62 4.95 1.27
N VAL A 87 -11.29 3.86 1.63
CA VAL A 87 -12.71 3.65 1.34
C VAL A 87 -13.51 4.32 2.45
N LYS A 88 -14.19 5.42 2.14
CA LYS A 88 -15.20 5.96 3.06
C LYS A 88 -16.39 5.02 3.04
N GLN A 89 -16.84 4.61 4.23
CA GLN A 89 -18.16 4.01 4.37
C GLN A 89 -19.17 5.14 4.22
N GLU A 90 -19.91 5.16 3.11
CA GLU A 90 -21.14 5.95 3.03
C GLU A 90 -22.19 5.24 3.89
N TYR A 91 -22.80 6.00 4.80
CA TYR A 91 -23.86 5.55 5.72
C TYR A 91 -25.21 5.53 5.00
#